data_AF-A0A9P0KKT9-F1
#
_entry.id   AF-A0A9P0KKT9-F1
#
_cell.length_a   1.000
_cell.length_b   1.000
_cell.length_c   1.000
_cell.angle_alpha   90.00
_cell.angle_beta   90.00
_cell.angle_gamma   90.00
#
_symmetry.space_group_name_H-M   'P 1'
#
loop_
_entity.id
_entity.type
_entity.pdbx_description
1 polymer ?
#
loop_
_entity_poly.entity_id
_entity_poly.type
_entity_poly.pdbx_seq_one_letter_code
_entity_poly.pdbx_strand_id
1 'polypeptide(L)'
;MGLPRKRYHYDHVSVIAAFGPLNERREADAHGFSDKTTENFKIDFSKVDDDQCTIDLEDLDLDVPAPWPPSKIIGETVFNARLGPPGSKRGYTAITGLPSWGIVWYLNDLLLPEITLERGIIPSTSQTLQKVDLDRSQMKNV
;
A
#
# COMPACT_ATOMS: atom_id res chain seq x y z
N MET A 1 4.88 30.86 48.84
CA MET A 1 3.58 30.15 48.85
C MET A 1 3.40 29.53 47.46
N GLY A 2 3.69 28.24 47.30
CA GLY A 2 3.64 27.56 46.00
C GLY A 2 2.26 26.97 45.74
N LEU A 3 1.69 27.22 44.56
CA LEU A 3 0.39 26.66 44.17
C LEU A 3 0.45 25.12 44.15
N PRO A 4 -0.60 24.41 44.61
CA PRO A 4 -0.63 22.96 44.57
C PRO A 4 -0.67 22.48 43.11
N ARG A 5 0.28 21.60 42.73
CA ARG A 5 0.20 20.88 41.45
C ARG A 5 -1.00 19.95 41.51
N LYS A 6 -2.02 20.18 40.69
CA LYS A 6 -3.08 19.20 40.45
C LYS A 6 -2.45 17.94 39.86
N ARG A 7 -2.40 16.86 40.65
CA ARG A 7 -2.17 15.51 40.12
C ARG A 7 -3.48 15.04 39.49
N TYR A 8 -3.51 14.95 38.17
CA TYR A 8 -4.59 14.26 37.48
C TYR A 8 -4.38 12.76 37.69
N HIS A 9 -5.38 12.11 38.28
CA HIS A 9 -5.43 10.66 38.42
C HIS A 9 -6.04 10.14 37.12
N TYR A 10 -5.21 9.61 36.23
CA TYR A 10 -5.69 8.83 35.09
C TYR A 10 -5.87 7.40 35.58
N ASP A 11 -7.13 6.99 35.71
CA ASP A 11 -7.57 5.65 36.07
C ASP A 11 -7.28 4.63 34.96
N HIS A 12 -7.07 5.09 33.71
CA HIS A 12 -6.77 4.25 32.57
C HIS A 12 -5.71 4.86 31.63
N VAL A 13 -4.84 4.01 31.10
CA VAL A 13 -3.91 4.32 30.00
C VAL A 13 -4.38 3.57 28.77
N SER A 14 -4.64 4.29 27.68
CA SER A 14 -5.00 3.69 26.39
C SER A 14 -3.73 3.40 25.60
N VAL A 15 -3.57 2.16 25.16
CA VAL A 15 -2.51 1.72 24.25
C VAL A 15 -3.17 1.38 22.93
N ILE A 16 -2.69 1.98 21.84
CA ILE A 16 -3.05 1.59 20.48
C ILE A 16 -1.84 0.84 19.93
N ALA A 17 -2.01 -0.46 19.68
CA ALA A 17 -1.01 -1.29 19.04
C ALA A 17 -1.64 -1.92 17.80
N ALA A 18 -0.88 -1.95 16.70
CA ALA A 18 -1.29 -2.56 15.45
C ALA A 18 -0.37 -3.76 15.20
N PHE A 19 -0.96 -4.95 15.17
CA PHE A 19 -0.28 -6.20 14.83
C PHE A 19 -0.93 -6.72 13.55
N GLY A 20 -0.14 -6.82 12.49
CA GLY A 20 -0.62 -7.21 11.17
C GLY A 20 0.26 -8.31 10.59
N PRO A 21 -0.23 -9.03 9.57
CA PRO A 21 0.57 -10.00 8.87
C PRO A 21 1.80 -9.30 8.27
N LEU A 22 2.95 -9.97 8.40
CA LEU A 22 4.12 -9.60 7.61
C LEU A 22 3.98 -10.21 6.22
N ASN A 23 4.48 -9.51 5.21
CA ASN A 23 4.59 -10.08 3.87
C ASN A 23 5.71 -11.15 3.84
N GLU A 24 5.87 -11.84 2.70
CA GLU A 24 6.94 -12.85 2.49
C GLU A 24 8.37 -12.30 2.72
N ARG A 25 8.54 -10.97 2.73
CA ARG A 25 9.81 -10.28 2.96
C ARG A 25 9.98 -9.81 4.41
N ARG A 26 9.06 -10.17 5.31
CA ARG A 26 9.03 -9.74 6.72
C ARG A 26 8.85 -8.23 6.91
N GLU A 27 8.24 -7.55 5.94
CA GLU A 27 7.89 -6.13 6.05
C GLU A 27 6.44 -5.99 6.52
N ALA A 28 6.13 -4.89 7.19
CA ALA A 28 4.75 -4.58 7.60
C ALA A 28 3.87 -4.38 6.36
N ASP A 29 2.76 -5.13 6.27
CA ASP A 29 1.80 -5.05 5.18
C ASP A 29 0.49 -4.37 5.62
N ALA A 30 -0.40 -4.09 4.67
CA ALA A 30 -1.69 -3.46 4.95
C ALA A 30 -2.60 -4.39 5.78
N HIS A 31 -3.27 -3.82 6.78
CA HIS A 31 -4.26 -4.52 7.57
C HIS A 31 -5.52 -4.84 6.75
N GLY A 32 -5.99 -6.08 6.84
CA GLY A 32 -7.31 -6.48 6.39
C GLY A 32 -8.41 -5.81 7.21
N PHE A 33 -9.65 -5.82 6.70
CA PHE A 33 -10.79 -5.26 7.44
C PHE A 33 -11.05 -5.98 8.77
N SER A 34 -10.65 -7.25 8.88
CA SER A 34 -10.72 -8.10 10.07
C SER A 34 -9.61 -7.86 11.08
N ASP A 35 -8.53 -7.17 10.70
CA ASP A 35 -7.28 -7.14 11.48
C ASP A 35 -7.29 -6.00 12.52
N LYS A 36 -8.49 -5.66 13.00
CA LYS A 36 -8.74 -4.67 14.03
C LYS A 36 -9.75 -5.22 15.01
N THR A 37 -9.54 -4.93 16.29
CA THR A 37 -10.58 -5.13 17.29
C THR A 37 -11.67 -4.08 17.05
N THR A 38 -12.89 -4.52 16.72
CA THR A 38 -14.06 -3.62 16.68
C THR A 38 -14.58 -3.27 18.08
N GLU A 39 -14.09 -3.99 19.09
CA GLU A 39 -14.45 -3.84 20.49
C GLU A 39 -13.25 -3.41 21.33
N ASN A 40 -13.50 -2.86 22.52
CA ASN A 40 -12.46 -2.43 23.43
C ASN A 40 -11.93 -3.63 24.23
N PHE A 41 -10.68 -4.02 23.97
CA PHE A 41 -9.97 -4.99 24.82
C PHE A 41 -9.18 -4.27 25.92
N LYS A 42 -9.29 -4.78 27.16
CA LYS A 42 -8.48 -4.33 28.30
C LYS A 42 -7.34 -5.31 28.50
N ILE A 43 -6.11 -4.82 28.37
CA ILE A 43 -4.90 -5.59 28.66
C ILE A 43 -4.57 -5.39 30.14
N ASP A 44 -4.45 -6.48 30.89
CA ASP A 44 -4.02 -6.46 32.28
C ASP A 44 -2.50 -6.63 32.38
N PHE A 45 -1.78 -5.51 32.51
CA PHE A 45 -0.31 -5.49 32.63
C PHE A 45 0.21 -5.96 33.99
N SER A 46 -0.65 -6.42 34.91
CA SER A 46 -0.22 -6.97 36.20
C SER A 46 0.17 -8.45 36.12
N LYS A 47 -0.18 -9.13 35.02
CA LYS A 47 0.20 -10.52 34.78
C LYS A 47 1.51 -10.60 34.01
N VAL A 48 2.35 -11.55 34.40
CA VAL A 48 3.60 -11.90 33.72
C VAL A 48 3.41 -13.32 33.20
N ASP A 49 3.81 -13.58 31.95
CA ASP A 49 3.74 -14.91 31.32
C ASP A 49 2.30 -15.42 31.08
N ASP A 50 1.38 -14.53 30.63
CA ASP A 50 0.05 -14.93 30.16
C ASP A 50 0.17 -15.42 28.69
N ASP A 51 0.47 -16.71 28.54
CA ASP A 51 0.72 -17.42 27.27
C ASP A 51 -0.56 -17.96 26.61
N GLN A 52 -1.72 -17.46 27.01
CA GLN A 52 -3.03 -17.91 26.52
C GLN A 52 -3.37 -17.42 25.09
N CYS A 53 -2.37 -17.00 24.32
CA CYS A 53 -2.52 -16.65 22.91
C CYS A 53 -2.82 -17.93 22.10
N THR A 54 -4.09 -18.24 21.90
CA THR A 54 -4.54 -19.44 21.17
C THR A 54 -4.45 -19.34 19.65
N ILE A 55 -3.82 -18.28 19.11
CA ILE A 55 -3.69 -18.06 17.67
C ILE A 55 -2.23 -18.29 17.29
N ASP A 56 -1.92 -19.49 16.80
CA ASP A 56 -0.68 -19.74 16.08
C ASP A 56 -0.76 -19.00 14.74
N LEU A 57 0.02 -17.93 14.60
CA LEU A 57 0.12 -17.14 13.37
C LEU A 57 0.92 -17.86 12.27
N GLU A 58 1.59 -18.95 12.61
CA GLU A 58 2.62 -19.59 11.78
C GLU A 58 2.09 -20.80 10.98
N ASP A 59 0.92 -21.35 11.32
CA ASP A 59 0.45 -22.66 10.85
C ASP A 59 -0.82 -22.63 9.97
N LEU A 60 -1.03 -21.57 9.21
CA LEU A 60 -2.03 -21.60 8.14
C LEU A 60 -1.38 -22.14 6.87
N ASP A 61 -1.42 -23.46 6.71
CA ASP A 61 -1.08 -24.15 5.46
C ASP A 61 -2.17 -23.84 4.42
N LEU A 62 -2.09 -22.63 3.87
CA LEU A 62 -3.06 -22.12 2.92
C LEU A 62 -2.74 -22.75 1.58
N ASP A 63 -3.65 -23.57 1.05
CA ASP A 63 -3.68 -23.94 -0.36
C ASP A 63 -3.78 -22.64 -1.19
N VAL A 64 -2.61 -22.11 -1.61
CA VAL A 64 -2.53 -20.83 -2.34
C VAL A 64 -2.79 -21.14 -3.80
N PRO A 65 -3.91 -20.67 -4.37
CA PRO A 65 -4.21 -20.90 -5.77
C PRO A 65 -3.16 -20.23 -6.66
N ALA A 66 -2.84 -20.88 -7.79
CA ALA A 66 -1.86 -20.36 -8.73
C ALA A 66 -2.21 -18.94 -9.23
N PRO A 67 -1.19 -18.08 -9.47
CA PRO A 67 -1.37 -16.74 -10.00
C PRO A 67 -2.19 -16.73 -11.30
N TRP A 68 -2.92 -15.65 -11.55
CA TRP A 68 -3.48 -15.43 -12.89
C TRP A 68 -2.38 -15.20 -13.91
N PRO A 69 -2.56 -15.68 -15.16
CA PRO A 69 -1.61 -15.37 -16.21
C PRO A 69 -1.55 -13.85 -16.45
N PRO A 70 -0.36 -13.25 -16.62
CA PRO A 70 -0.24 -11.84 -16.96
C PRO A 70 -0.99 -11.51 -18.24
N SER A 71 -1.81 -10.46 -18.19
CA SER A 71 -2.52 -9.96 -19.36
C SER A 71 -1.61 -9.07 -20.22
N LYS A 72 -1.89 -8.96 -21.52
CA LYS A 72 -1.12 -8.11 -22.43
C LYS A 72 -2.04 -7.24 -23.27
N ILE A 73 -1.63 -6.00 -23.50
CA ILE A 73 -2.30 -5.09 -24.44
C ILE A 73 -1.29 -4.70 -25.52
N ILE A 74 -1.65 -4.95 -26.78
CA ILE A 74 -0.80 -4.71 -27.95
C ILE A 74 -1.64 -3.96 -29.00
N GLY A 75 -1.07 -2.89 -29.55
CA GLY A 75 -1.70 -2.13 -30.64
C GLY A 75 -2.79 -1.15 -30.21
N GLU A 76 -3.02 -0.99 -28.91
CA GLU A 76 -3.96 0.01 -28.40
C GLU A 76 -3.29 1.38 -28.24
N THR A 77 -4.04 2.42 -28.60
CA THR A 77 -3.59 3.82 -28.46
C THR A 77 -4.38 4.58 -27.40
N VAL A 78 -5.51 4.02 -26.95
CA VAL A 78 -6.37 4.57 -25.92
C VAL A 78 -6.50 3.56 -24.79
N PHE A 79 -6.25 3.99 -23.56
CA PHE A 79 -6.30 3.15 -22.37
C PHE A 79 -7.31 3.71 -21.37
N ASN A 80 -8.18 2.84 -20.84
CA ASN A 80 -9.02 3.16 -19.71
C ASN A 80 -8.34 2.71 -18.42
N ALA A 81 -7.87 3.68 -17.62
CA ALA A 81 -7.22 3.40 -16.34
C ALA A 81 -8.21 3.51 -15.18
N ARG A 82 -8.24 2.49 -14.31
CA ARG A 82 -9.06 2.46 -13.10
C ARG A 82 -8.25 1.92 -11.92
N LEU A 83 -8.57 2.40 -10.73
CA LEU A 83 -8.08 1.80 -9.48
C LEU A 83 -9.05 0.70 -9.05
N GLY A 84 -8.51 -0.44 -8.64
CA GLY A 84 -9.29 -1.60 -8.22
C GLY A 84 -8.57 -2.46 -7.18
N PRO A 85 -9.23 -3.51 -6.67
CA PRO A 85 -8.65 -4.42 -5.69
C PRO A 85 -7.49 -5.23 -6.30
N PRO A 86 -6.52 -5.67 -5.49
CA PRO A 86 -5.28 -6.29 -5.99
C PRO A 86 -5.44 -7.72 -6.51
N GLY A 87 -6.64 -8.30 -6.52
CA GLY A 87 -6.87 -9.68 -6.97
C GLY A 87 -6.51 -10.76 -5.94
N SER A 88 -6.30 -10.39 -4.67
CA SER A 88 -6.06 -11.31 -3.55
C SER A 88 -4.94 -12.33 -3.86
N LYS A 89 -5.08 -13.59 -3.41
CA LYS A 89 -4.08 -14.67 -3.51
C LYS A 89 -3.64 -15.02 -4.93
N ARG A 90 -4.32 -14.55 -5.98
CA ARG A 90 -3.99 -14.84 -7.39
C ARG A 90 -3.56 -13.61 -8.19
N GLY A 91 -3.68 -12.42 -7.60
CA GLY A 91 -3.51 -11.15 -8.28
C GLY A 91 -2.10 -10.58 -8.13
N TYR A 92 -2.00 -9.28 -7.83
CA TYR A 92 -0.76 -8.51 -7.84
C TYR A 92 0.42 -9.20 -7.16
N THR A 93 0.25 -9.61 -5.90
CA THR A 93 1.35 -10.19 -5.12
C THR A 93 1.77 -11.55 -5.69
N ALA A 94 0.82 -12.36 -6.11
CA ALA A 94 1.10 -13.66 -6.72
C ALA A 94 1.74 -13.53 -8.12
N ILE A 95 1.38 -12.50 -8.88
CA ILE A 95 1.90 -12.24 -10.24
C ILE A 95 3.32 -11.63 -10.18
N THR A 96 3.57 -10.71 -9.25
CA THR A 96 4.79 -9.89 -9.21
C THR A 96 5.80 -10.32 -8.15
N GLY A 97 5.39 -11.10 -7.14
CA GLY A 97 6.20 -11.37 -5.96
C GLY A 97 6.46 -10.13 -5.08
N LEU A 98 5.66 -9.07 -5.26
CA LEU A 98 5.74 -7.82 -4.50
C LEU A 98 4.52 -7.65 -3.59
N PRO A 99 4.72 -7.11 -2.38
CA PRO A 99 3.60 -6.80 -1.49
C PRO A 99 2.68 -5.74 -2.12
N SER A 100 1.38 -5.88 -1.89
CA SER A 100 0.38 -4.95 -2.41
C SER A 100 -0.13 -4.03 -1.31
N TRP A 101 -0.15 -2.73 -1.55
CA TRP A 101 -0.68 -1.73 -0.59
C TRP A 101 -2.21 -1.57 -0.65
N GLY A 102 -2.93 -2.58 -1.13
CA GLY A 102 -4.39 -2.65 -1.07
C GLY A 102 -5.16 -2.13 -2.29
N ILE A 103 -4.51 -1.47 -3.27
CA ILE A 103 -5.11 -1.07 -4.55
C ILE A 103 -4.10 -1.21 -5.70
N VAL A 104 -4.62 -1.44 -6.91
CA VAL A 104 -3.81 -1.58 -8.13
C VAL A 104 -4.46 -0.93 -9.33
N TRP A 105 -3.66 -0.70 -10.37
CA TRP A 105 -4.15 -0.24 -11.67
C TRP A 105 -4.73 -1.37 -12.50
N TYR A 106 -5.91 -1.11 -13.04
CA TYR A 106 -6.52 -1.84 -14.13
C TYR A 106 -6.42 -0.99 -15.39
N LEU A 107 -6.00 -1.60 -16.50
CA LEU A 107 -6.04 -0.98 -17.81
C LEU A 107 -6.95 -1.82 -18.72
N ASN A 108 -7.97 -1.19 -19.30
CA ASN A 108 -8.97 -1.86 -20.14
C ASN A 108 -9.57 -3.10 -19.43
N ASP A 109 -9.89 -2.93 -18.14
CA ASP A 109 -10.44 -3.96 -17.24
C ASP A 109 -9.51 -5.16 -16.98
N LEU A 110 -8.23 -5.09 -17.38
CA LEU A 110 -7.21 -6.09 -17.10
C LEU A 110 -6.38 -5.67 -15.88
N LEU A 111 -6.15 -6.62 -14.96
CA LEU A 111 -5.27 -6.43 -13.80
C LEU A 111 -3.82 -6.46 -14.26
N LEU A 112 -3.08 -5.36 -14.04
CA LEU A 112 -1.64 -5.27 -14.31
C LEU A 112 -1.21 -5.79 -15.71
N PRO A 113 -1.77 -5.30 -16.82
CA PRO A 113 -1.36 -5.79 -18.12
C PRO A 113 0.02 -5.26 -18.49
N GLU A 114 0.82 -6.11 -19.15
CA GLU A 114 2.00 -5.68 -19.89
C GLU A 114 1.55 -4.88 -21.12
N ILE A 115 2.10 -3.68 -21.29
CA ILE A 115 1.79 -2.81 -22.43
C ILE A 115 3.02 -2.67 -23.34
N THR A 116 2.82 -2.88 -24.63
CA THR A 116 3.85 -2.63 -25.65
C THR A 116 3.50 -1.36 -26.40
N LEU A 117 4.35 -0.34 -26.27
CA LEU A 117 4.17 0.95 -26.92
C LEU A 117 5.24 1.16 -28.00
N GLU A 118 4.81 1.67 -29.14
CA GLU A 118 5.71 2.14 -30.19
C GLU A 118 5.99 3.62 -29.98
N ARG A 119 7.27 4.01 -30.01
CA ARG A 119 7.65 5.43 -30.00
C ARG A 119 7.20 6.03 -31.33
N GLY A 120 6.37 7.07 -31.27
CA GLY A 120 5.97 7.81 -32.47
C GLY A 120 7.16 8.38 -33.23
N ILE A 121 6.98 8.59 -34.54
CA ILE A 121 7.91 9.37 -35.36
C ILE A 121 7.77 10.83 -34.92
N ILE A 122 8.84 11.44 -34.44
CA ILE A 122 8.91 12.90 -34.31
C ILE A 122 8.85 13.43 -35.75
N PRO A 123 7.79 14.14 -36.18
CA PRO A 123 7.77 14.72 -37.52
C PRO A 123 8.93 15.71 -37.61
N SER A 124 9.89 15.44 -38.48
CA SER A 124 11.11 16.24 -38.69
C SER A 124 10.83 17.55 -39.43
N THR A 125 9.65 18.15 -39.26
CA THR A 125 9.28 19.39 -39.94
C THR A 125 9.37 20.57 -38.97
N SER A 126 10.53 21.21 -39.00
CA SER A 126 10.79 22.62 -38.65
C SER A 126 10.01 23.21 -37.48
N GLN A 127 10.56 23.07 -36.27
CA GLN A 127 10.58 24.19 -35.35
C GLN A 127 12.02 24.41 -34.91
N THR A 128 12.61 25.49 -35.43
CA THR A 128 13.81 26.10 -34.86
C THR A 128 13.59 26.22 -33.36
N LEU A 129 14.43 25.54 -32.57
CA LEU A 129 14.48 25.69 -31.13
C LEU A 129 14.71 27.18 -30.81
N GLN A 130 13.65 27.92 -30.49
CA GLN A 130 13.81 29.11 -29.69
C GLN A 130 14.25 28.63 -28.31
N LYS A 131 15.55 28.79 -28.07
CA LYS A 131 16.17 28.63 -26.77
C LYS A 131 15.46 29.59 -25.82
N VAL A 132 14.58 29.07 -24.98
CA VAL A 132 14.03 29.83 -23.85
C VAL A 132 15.15 29.88 -22.82
N ASP A 133 15.95 30.95 -22.87
CA ASP A 133 16.83 31.28 -21.76
C ASP A 133 15.95 31.67 -20.57
N LEU A 134 15.85 30.77 -19.60
CA LEU A 134 15.23 31.05 -18.31
C LEU A 134 16.12 32.06 -17.57
N ASP A 135 15.76 33.34 -17.66
CA ASP A 135 16.37 34.38 -16.83
C ASP A 135 16.09 34.08 -15.36
N ARG A 136 17.17 33.78 -14.63
CA ARG A 136 17.18 33.46 -13.19
C ARG A 136 16.75 34.64 -12.31
N SER A 137 16.46 35.81 -12.90
CA SER A 137 16.00 37.01 -12.18
C SER A 137 14.57 36.90 -11.63
N GLN A 138 13.73 36.01 -12.16
CA GLN A 138 12.30 35.94 -11.79
C GLN A 138 11.97 34.95 -10.65
N MET A 139 12.95 34.21 -10.11
CA MET A 139 12.77 33.35 -8.92
C MET A 139 13.17 34.05 -7.61
N LYS A 140 12.85 35.34 -7.48
CA LYS A 140 12.87 36.06 -6.21
C LYS A 140 11.55 36.79 -6.07
N ASN A 141 10.54 36.05 -5.59
CA ASN A 141 9.35 36.52 -4.85
C ASN A 141 8.18 35.56 -5.07
N VAL A 142 8.19 34.44 -4.36
CA VAL A 142 7.01 33.82 -3.72
C VAL A 142 7.49 33.24 -2.39
#